data_AF-A0A6P4FKZ2-F1
#
_entry.id   AF-A0A6P4FKZ2-F1
#
_cell.length_a   1.000
_cell.length_b   1.000
_cell.length_c   1.000
_cell.angle_alpha   90.00
_cell.angle_beta   90.00
_cell.angle_gamma   90.00
#
_symmetry.space_group_name_H-M   'P 1'
#
loop_
_entity.id
_entity.type
_entity.pdbx_description
1 polymer ?
#
loop_
_entity_poly.entity_id
_entity_poly.type
_entity_poly.pdbx_seq_one_letter_code
_entity_poly.pdbx_strand_id
1 'polypeptide(L)'
;MAGWRGRGLCATLLAVLTLLSVTHSVRITNLRVPRTYTLLRDHEPDPLVLDCEVEIGPREQGFVLKWLFNNHSIYQWIPSVKGFAMGFMKSKIDTKIFTMEGSPGVISIKNPDWNMTGEYTCAVQTFESTDKRSARLQIIVPESDFMLEARMSGSRLDVDVMCAVQHVFPQPMLSVMFDTHILDSVLTQLDQDPSGLYSMTVRTRIPRDQLESPTPITCAFILIGTNYTKRRETIFYDKASTIQRKWTTVAVVMSIASLALSS
;
A
#
# COMPACT_ATOMS: atom_id res chain seq x y z
N MET A 1 36.32 26.80 74.62
CA MET A 1 35.74 25.57 74.01
C MET A 1 34.35 25.96 73.52
N ALA A 2 34.22 26.57 72.33
CA ALA A 2 34.19 25.94 71.01
C ALA A 2 33.10 24.84 70.91
N GLY A 3 32.00 25.16 70.22
CA GLY A 3 30.86 24.28 69.97
C GLY A 3 29.81 24.96 69.09
N TRP A 4 30.21 25.30 67.87
CA TRP A 4 29.42 25.98 66.85
C TRP A 4 28.69 24.97 65.95
N ARG A 5 27.48 25.33 65.49
CA ARG A 5 26.82 24.95 64.22
C ARG A 5 26.41 23.48 64.01
N GLY A 6 25.09 23.30 63.94
CA GLY A 6 24.46 22.10 63.37
C GLY A 6 22.98 22.30 63.02
N ARG A 7 22.57 23.51 62.62
CA ARG A 7 21.21 23.79 62.13
C ARG A 7 21.34 24.59 60.84
N GLY A 8 21.24 23.93 59.69
CA GLY A 8 21.32 24.66 58.41
C GLY A 8 21.52 23.82 57.14
N LEU A 9 21.47 22.50 57.19
CA LEU A 9 21.77 21.65 56.01
C LEU A 9 20.60 20.84 55.46
N CYS A 10 19.42 20.88 56.09
CA CYS A 10 18.25 20.11 55.62
C CYS A 10 17.19 20.96 54.90
N ALA A 11 17.09 22.26 55.22
CA ALA A 11 16.09 23.15 54.62
C ALA A 11 16.48 23.65 53.21
N THR A 12 17.75 23.57 52.82
CA THR A 12 18.23 24.01 51.51
C THR A 12 18.22 22.91 50.45
N LEU A 13 18.15 21.63 50.83
CA LEU A 13 18.04 20.52 49.88
C LEU A 13 16.59 20.26 49.40
N LEU A 14 15.57 20.68 50.16
CA LEU A 14 14.16 20.56 49.76
C LEU A 14 13.68 21.69 48.83
N ALA A 15 14.41 22.81 48.76
CA ALA A 15 14.12 23.90 47.82
C ALA A 15 14.67 23.65 46.41
N VAL A 16 15.46 22.58 46.22
CA VAL A 16 16.03 22.16 44.93
C VAL A 16 15.34 20.89 44.41
N LEU A 17 14.17 20.52 44.97
CA LEU A 17 13.17 19.77 44.22
C LEU A 17 12.52 20.73 43.23
N THR A 18 13.28 20.99 42.17
CA THR A 18 12.85 21.34 40.83
C THR A 18 11.34 21.37 40.70
N LEU A 19 10.80 22.59 40.75
CA LEU A 19 9.59 22.95 40.03
C LEU A 19 9.78 22.51 38.58
N LEU A 20 9.46 21.25 38.28
CA LEU A 20 9.08 20.81 36.96
C LEU A 20 7.71 21.43 36.71
N SER A 21 7.66 22.76 36.57
CA SER A 21 6.53 23.39 35.90
C SER A 21 6.54 22.78 34.52
N VAL A 22 5.61 21.86 34.26
CA VAL A 22 5.36 21.36 32.92
C VAL A 22 4.99 22.59 32.10
N THR A 23 5.96 23.13 31.36
CA THR A 23 5.71 24.17 30.38
C THR A 23 4.90 23.50 29.30
N HIS A 24 3.58 23.66 29.32
CA HIS A 24 2.73 23.27 28.21
C HIS A 24 3.09 24.18 27.04
N SER A 25 3.89 23.64 26.12
CA SER A 25 4.19 24.25 24.83
C SER A 25 3.10 23.90 23.83
N VAL A 26 3.11 24.51 22.65
CA VAL A 26 2.33 23.95 21.53
C VAL A 26 2.82 22.53 21.24
N ARG A 27 1.89 21.60 21.06
CA ARG A 27 2.22 20.20 20.80
C ARG A 27 1.18 19.55 19.91
N ILE A 28 1.65 18.81 18.92
CA ILE A 28 0.84 17.89 18.13
C ILE A 28 0.64 16.64 18.99
N THR A 29 -0.60 16.32 19.34
CA THR A 29 -0.93 15.13 20.13
C THR A 29 -1.05 13.92 19.23
N ASN A 30 -1.71 14.08 18.09
CA ASN A 30 -2.01 13.01 17.15
C ASN A 30 -1.85 13.48 15.70
N LEU A 31 -1.34 12.59 14.85
CA LEU A 31 -1.23 12.80 13.41
C LEU A 31 -1.85 11.60 12.70
N ARG A 32 -2.94 11.82 11.98
CA ARG A 32 -3.60 10.79 11.16
C ARG A 32 -3.37 11.08 9.69
N VAL A 33 -2.45 10.33 9.11
CA VAL A 33 -2.24 10.23 7.66
C VAL A 33 -2.37 8.75 7.31
N PRO A 34 -3.24 8.36 6.36
CA PRO A 34 -3.33 6.98 5.93
C PRO A 34 -1.96 6.48 5.45
N ARG A 35 -1.58 5.25 5.83
CA ARG A 35 -0.32 4.66 5.33
C ARG A 35 -0.42 4.36 3.84
N THR A 36 -1.59 3.90 3.41
CA THR A 36 -1.91 3.60 2.02
C THR A 36 -3.26 4.20 1.64
N TYR A 37 -3.43 4.52 0.36
CA TYR A 37 -4.70 4.95 -0.22
C TYR A 37 -4.84 4.34 -1.61
N THR A 38 -5.96 3.64 -1.88
CA THR A 38 -6.14 2.91 -3.14
C THR A 38 -7.09 3.66 -4.06
N LEU A 39 -6.64 4.00 -5.26
CA LEU A 39 -7.43 4.62 -6.32
C LEU A 39 -8.13 3.53 -7.13
N LEU A 40 -9.34 3.16 -6.73
CA LEU A 40 -10.17 2.21 -7.48
C LEU A 40 -10.58 2.82 -8.83
N ARG A 41 -10.51 2.04 -9.90
CA ARG A 41 -10.77 2.53 -11.27
C ARG A 41 -12.25 2.74 -11.57
N ASP A 42 -13.11 1.94 -10.93
CA ASP A 42 -14.54 1.88 -11.25
C ASP A 42 -15.38 2.86 -10.41
N HIS A 43 -14.74 3.65 -9.56
CA HIS A 43 -15.40 4.55 -8.61
C HIS A 43 -14.67 5.90 -8.54
N GLU A 44 -15.44 6.96 -8.32
CA GLU A 44 -14.83 8.24 -7.95
C GLU A 44 -14.11 8.06 -6.60
N PRO A 45 -12.85 8.49 -6.48
CA PRO A 45 -12.10 8.29 -5.25
C PRO A 45 -12.71 9.12 -4.13
N ASP A 46 -12.83 8.51 -2.95
CA ASP A 46 -13.17 9.25 -1.74
C ASP A 46 -12.17 10.40 -1.50
N PRO A 47 -12.57 11.46 -0.79
CA PRO A 47 -11.62 12.49 -0.38
C PRO A 47 -10.56 11.92 0.57
N LEU A 48 -9.29 12.26 0.34
CA LEU A 48 -8.20 11.94 1.25
C LEU A 48 -8.24 12.90 2.44
N VAL A 49 -8.64 12.40 3.61
CA VAL A 49 -8.71 13.17 4.85
C VAL A 49 -7.41 13.00 5.64
N LEU A 50 -6.81 14.14 6.03
CA LEU A 50 -5.64 14.22 6.89
C LEU A 50 -6.04 14.92 8.19
N ASP A 51 -5.49 14.49 9.30
CA ASP A 51 -5.82 15.03 10.62
C ASP A 51 -4.57 15.31 11.45
N CYS A 52 -4.58 16.45 12.12
CA CYS A 52 -3.54 16.88 13.03
C CYS A 52 -4.21 17.48 14.27
N GLU A 53 -4.21 16.72 15.36
CA GLU A 53 -4.73 17.17 16.65
C GLU A 53 -3.62 17.91 17.39
N VAL A 54 -3.96 19.07 17.94
CA VAL A 54 -3.01 20.01 18.53
C VAL A 54 -3.52 20.48 19.87
N GLU A 55 -2.64 20.50 20.86
CA GLU A 55 -2.84 21.15 22.15
C GLU A 55 -1.99 22.43 22.19
N ILE A 56 -2.61 23.52 22.62
CA ILE A 56 -1.96 24.82 22.75
C ILE A 56 -1.87 25.15 24.25
N GLY A 57 -0.65 25.43 24.71
CA GLY A 57 -0.43 25.83 26.10
C GLY A 57 -1.11 27.16 26.46
N PRO A 58 -1.49 27.38 27.73
CA PRO A 58 -2.24 28.57 28.14
C PRO A 58 -1.46 29.88 28.03
N ARG A 59 -0.12 29.83 27.85
CA ARG A 59 0.76 30.99 27.70
C ARG A 59 1.18 31.25 26.26
N GLU A 60 0.82 30.35 25.36
CA GLU A 60 1.17 30.43 23.94
C GLU A 60 0.38 31.55 23.26
N GLN A 61 1.07 32.37 22.48
CA GLN A 61 0.48 33.48 21.74
C GLN A 61 0.77 33.34 20.25
N GLY A 62 -0.19 33.81 19.45
CA GLY A 62 -0.19 33.53 18.03
C GLY A 62 -0.39 32.04 17.75
N PHE A 63 -0.86 31.71 16.56
CA PHE A 63 -0.94 30.32 16.15
C PHE A 63 -0.95 30.23 14.63
N VAL A 64 -0.12 29.32 14.12
CA VAL A 64 -0.06 28.96 12.71
C VAL A 64 0.02 27.45 12.63
N LEU A 65 -0.90 26.85 11.87
CA LEU A 65 -0.81 25.44 11.46
C LEU A 65 -0.49 25.39 9.97
N LYS A 66 0.41 24.48 9.58
CA LYS A 66 0.76 24.22 8.18
C LYS A 66 0.71 22.73 7.92
N TRP A 67 0.18 22.38 6.75
CA TRP A 67 0.43 21.08 6.13
C TRP A 67 1.45 21.26 5.02
N LEU A 68 2.46 20.40 5.03
CA LEU A 68 3.49 20.33 4.00
C LEU A 68 3.45 18.95 3.33
N PHE A 69 3.59 18.94 2.01
CA PHE A 69 3.84 17.74 1.21
C PHE A 69 5.28 17.78 0.71
N ASN A 70 6.08 16.78 1.05
CA ASN A 70 7.51 16.71 0.71
C ASN A 70 8.23 18.05 0.99
N ASN A 71 8.03 18.60 2.20
CA ASN A 71 8.54 19.91 2.66
C ASN A 71 8.01 21.16 1.93
N HIS A 72 7.05 21.03 1.00
CA HIS A 72 6.39 22.16 0.37
C HIS A 72 5.03 22.43 1.02
N SER A 73 4.78 23.68 1.42
CA SER A 73 3.52 24.07 2.03
C SER A 73 2.35 23.89 1.05
N ILE A 74 1.33 23.14 1.45
CA ILE A 74 0.10 22.90 0.68
C ILE A 74 -1.13 23.53 1.32
N TYR A 75 -1.08 23.82 2.63
CA TYR A 75 -2.17 24.46 3.36
C TYR A 75 -1.63 25.18 4.59
N GLN A 76 -2.27 26.29 4.94
CA GLN A 76 -1.98 27.05 6.14
C GLN A 76 -3.27 27.56 6.78
N TRP A 77 -3.31 27.56 8.12
CA TRP A 77 -4.38 28.11 8.92
C TRP A 77 -3.83 29.07 9.99
N ILE A 78 -4.45 30.25 10.08
CA ILE A 78 -4.17 31.26 11.11
C ILE A 78 -5.53 31.74 11.66
N PRO A 79 -5.71 31.92 12.98
CA PRO A 79 -6.99 32.32 13.57
C PRO A 79 -7.68 33.53 12.91
N SER A 80 -6.89 34.55 12.54
CA SER A 80 -7.35 35.81 11.93
C SER A 80 -7.65 35.71 10.43
N VAL A 81 -6.98 34.81 9.71
CA VAL A 81 -7.10 34.65 8.24
C VAL A 81 -7.97 33.47 7.85
N LYS A 82 -8.12 32.48 8.75
CA LYS A 82 -8.64 31.14 8.50
C LYS A 82 -7.76 30.32 7.55
N GLY A 83 -8.28 29.19 7.10
CA GLY A 83 -7.55 28.20 6.30
C GLY A 83 -7.49 28.59 4.82
N PHE A 84 -6.32 28.46 4.21
CA PHE A 84 -6.14 28.64 2.78
C PHE A 84 -5.18 27.61 2.20
N ALA A 85 -5.55 27.08 1.04
CA ALA A 85 -4.76 26.11 0.30
C ALA A 85 -3.76 26.82 -0.64
N MET A 86 -2.64 26.17 -0.91
CA MET A 86 -1.55 26.71 -1.73
C MET A 86 -0.76 25.59 -2.43
N GLY A 87 0.23 25.99 -3.22
CA GLY A 87 1.05 25.06 -4.01
C GLY A 87 0.23 24.28 -5.04
N PHE A 88 0.71 23.10 -5.39
CA PHE A 88 0.08 22.25 -6.42
C PHE A 88 -1.25 21.63 -5.96
N MET A 89 -1.54 21.64 -4.65
CA MET A 89 -2.80 21.12 -4.09
C MET A 89 -3.88 22.20 -3.89
N LYS A 90 -3.62 23.45 -4.29
CA LYS A 90 -4.52 24.60 -4.06
C LYS A 90 -5.98 24.34 -4.49
N SER A 91 -6.17 23.71 -5.64
CA SER A 91 -7.51 23.42 -6.18
C SER A 91 -8.15 22.15 -5.64
N LYS A 92 -7.39 21.31 -4.92
CA LYS A 92 -7.85 20.01 -4.43
C LYS A 92 -8.24 20.04 -2.96
N ILE A 93 -7.66 20.93 -2.16
CA ILE A 93 -7.98 21.04 -0.73
C ILE A 93 -9.28 21.84 -0.54
N ASP A 94 -10.26 21.24 0.11
CA ASP A 94 -11.48 21.93 0.51
C ASP A 94 -11.29 22.67 1.83
N THR A 95 -11.29 23.99 1.77
CA THR A 95 -11.13 24.85 2.95
C THR A 95 -12.45 25.18 3.64
N LYS A 96 -13.61 24.86 3.02
CA LYS A 96 -14.93 25.23 3.54
C LYS A 96 -15.39 24.29 4.65
N ILE A 97 -15.07 23.00 4.56
CA ILE A 97 -15.47 21.96 5.53
C ILE A 97 -15.03 22.34 6.96
N PHE A 98 -13.87 22.99 7.10
CA PHE A 98 -13.24 23.27 8.41
C PHE A 98 -13.50 24.68 8.94
N THR A 99 -14.39 25.43 8.29
CA THR A 99 -14.84 26.73 8.80
C THR A 99 -15.94 26.61 9.86
N MET A 100 -16.55 25.42 10.02
CA MET A 100 -17.67 25.20 10.95
C MET A 100 -17.33 24.30 12.15
N GLU A 101 -16.36 23.39 12.04
CA GLU A 101 -16.05 22.40 13.09
C GLU A 101 -14.60 22.48 13.57
N GLY A 102 -14.31 23.39 14.51
CA GLY A 102 -13.38 23.24 15.65
C GLY A 102 -11.90 22.85 15.49
N SER A 103 -11.45 22.17 14.43
CA SER A 103 -10.10 21.60 14.33
C SER A 103 -9.37 22.12 13.07
N PRO A 104 -8.45 23.10 13.21
CA PRO A 104 -7.74 23.69 12.08
C PRO A 104 -6.78 22.75 11.36
N GLY A 105 -6.46 21.61 11.98
CA GLY A 105 -5.53 20.60 11.49
C GLY A 105 -6.15 19.54 10.58
N VAL A 106 -7.48 19.47 10.48
CA VAL A 106 -8.15 18.54 9.55
C VAL A 106 -8.21 19.17 8.17
N ILE A 107 -7.76 18.46 7.14
CA ILE A 107 -7.92 18.86 5.74
C ILE A 107 -8.43 17.70 4.89
N SER A 108 -9.19 18.03 3.85
CA SER A 108 -9.71 17.07 2.88
C SER A 108 -9.19 17.40 1.50
N ILE A 109 -8.47 16.47 0.87
CA ILE A 109 -7.95 16.57 -0.49
C ILE A 109 -8.90 15.80 -1.42
N LYS A 110 -9.58 16.52 -2.29
CA LYS A 110 -10.46 15.97 -3.32
C LYS A 110 -9.66 15.44 -4.50
N ASN A 111 -10.20 14.42 -5.16
CA ASN A 111 -9.63 13.80 -6.35
C ASN A 111 -8.14 13.46 -6.13
N PRO A 112 -7.79 12.62 -5.12
CA PRO A 112 -6.42 12.18 -4.91
C PRO A 112 -5.87 11.51 -6.17
N ASP A 113 -4.56 11.60 -6.36
CA ASP A 113 -3.88 11.14 -7.56
C ASP A 113 -2.57 10.42 -7.18
N TRP A 114 -2.03 9.57 -8.05
CA TRP A 114 -0.85 8.74 -7.76
C TRP A 114 0.37 9.56 -7.35
N ASN A 115 0.52 10.76 -7.91
CA ASN A 115 1.61 11.71 -7.65
C ASN A 115 1.54 12.39 -6.28
N MET A 116 0.53 12.05 -5.46
CA MET A 116 0.40 12.47 -4.07
C MET A 116 1.01 11.47 -3.08
N THR A 117 1.73 10.47 -3.58
CA THR A 117 2.61 9.64 -2.75
C THR A 117 3.74 10.50 -2.19
N GLY A 118 3.92 10.50 -0.88
CA GLY A 118 4.96 11.32 -0.26
C GLY A 118 4.85 11.47 1.25
N GLU A 119 5.69 12.33 1.79
CA GLU A 119 5.70 12.68 3.21
C GLU A 119 4.76 13.87 3.46
N TYR A 120 3.82 13.67 4.37
CA TYR A 120 2.90 14.70 4.85
C TYR A 120 3.33 15.12 6.25
N THR A 121 3.58 16.42 6.41
CA THR A 121 4.04 16.99 7.68
C THR A 121 3.03 18.01 8.17
N CYS A 122 2.52 17.81 9.39
CA CYS A 122 1.85 18.86 10.14
C CYS A 122 2.90 19.63 10.94
N ALA A 123 2.96 20.94 10.74
CA ALA A 123 3.84 21.84 11.49
C ALA A 123 3.00 22.91 12.16
N VAL A 124 3.20 23.08 13.47
CA VAL A 124 2.49 24.06 14.29
C VAL A 124 3.50 25.01 14.91
N GLN A 125 3.12 26.28 14.99
CA GLN A 125 3.97 27.34 15.50
C GLN A 125 3.14 28.38 16.24
N THR A 126 3.68 28.82 17.35
CA THR A 126 3.26 29.98 18.15
C THR A 126 4.44 30.95 18.23
N PHE A 127 4.37 31.99 19.06
CA PHE A 127 5.51 32.88 19.29
C PHE A 127 6.58 32.23 20.18
N GLU A 128 6.17 31.36 21.09
CA GLU A 128 7.05 30.76 22.10
C GLU A 128 7.62 29.41 21.68
N SER A 129 6.90 28.62 20.87
CA SER A 129 7.33 27.27 20.53
C SER A 129 6.81 26.76 19.17
N THR A 130 7.38 25.63 18.73
CA THR A 130 7.03 24.95 17.48
C THR A 130 7.03 23.45 17.69
N ASP A 131 6.14 22.74 17.00
CA ASP A 131 6.16 21.28 16.92
C ASP A 131 5.88 20.82 15.48
N LYS A 132 6.40 19.65 15.10
CA LYS A 132 6.17 19.06 13.78
C LYS A 132 6.10 17.54 13.87
N ARG A 133 5.18 16.95 13.12
CA ARG A 133 5.10 15.50 12.94
C ARG A 133 4.87 15.16 11.48
N SER A 134 5.48 14.07 11.04
CA SER A 134 5.47 13.63 9.65
C SER A 134 5.02 12.18 9.56
N ALA A 135 4.26 11.87 8.51
CA ALA A 135 3.86 10.51 8.15
C ALA A 135 3.86 10.37 6.63
N ARG A 136 4.26 9.19 6.14
CA ARG A 136 4.31 8.91 4.71
C ARG A 136 3.01 8.23 4.25
N LEU A 137 2.47 8.73 3.14
CA LEU A 137 1.36 8.13 2.41
C LEU A 137 1.87 7.48 1.12
N GLN A 138 1.41 6.26 0.85
CA GLN A 138 1.61 5.56 -0.42
C GLN A 138 0.28 5.42 -1.17
N ILE A 139 0.17 6.06 -2.33
CA ILE A 139 -0.97 5.84 -3.23
C ILE A 139 -0.76 4.53 -3.98
N ILE A 140 -1.84 3.77 -4.14
CA ILE A 140 -1.90 2.52 -4.91
C ILE A 140 -2.89 2.73 -6.04
N VAL A 141 -2.44 2.51 -7.28
CA VAL A 141 -3.33 2.36 -8.43
C VAL A 141 -3.30 0.89 -8.81
N PRO A 142 -4.39 0.13 -8.59
CA PRO A 142 -4.49 -1.26 -9.00
C PRO A 142 -4.22 -1.45 -10.48
N GLU A 143 -3.77 -2.65 -10.85
CA GLU A 143 -3.61 -3.05 -12.23
C GLU A 143 -4.89 -2.85 -13.03
N SER A 144 -4.74 -2.47 -14.31
CA SER A 144 -5.85 -2.49 -15.26
C SER A 144 -6.03 -3.87 -15.90
N ASP A 145 -4.92 -4.61 -16.05
CA ASP A 145 -4.90 -5.99 -16.52
C ASP A 145 -3.69 -6.74 -15.94
N PHE A 146 -3.81 -8.05 -15.82
CA PHE A 146 -2.81 -8.95 -15.25
C PHE A 146 -2.72 -10.27 -16.02
N MET A 147 -2.09 -10.30 -17.19
CA MET A 147 -2.03 -11.49 -18.04
C MET A 147 -1.04 -12.55 -17.55
N LEU A 148 -1.40 -13.82 -17.75
CA LEU A 148 -0.51 -14.97 -17.63
C LEU A 148 -0.81 -15.95 -18.77
N GLU A 149 0.19 -16.20 -19.61
CA GLU A 149 0.10 -17.11 -20.75
C GLU A 149 1.28 -18.08 -20.76
N ALA A 150 1.00 -19.33 -21.09
CA ALA A 150 2.01 -20.38 -21.28
C ALA A 150 1.75 -21.09 -22.60
N ARG A 151 2.77 -21.19 -23.46
CA ARG A 151 2.66 -21.81 -24.79
C ARG A 151 3.91 -22.60 -25.15
N MET A 152 3.73 -23.73 -25.84
CA MET A 152 4.87 -24.43 -26.43
C MET A 152 5.62 -23.49 -27.38
N SER A 153 6.93 -23.45 -27.24
CA SER A 153 7.78 -22.71 -28.17
C SER A 153 7.77 -23.36 -29.56
N GLY A 154 8.15 -22.61 -30.59
CA GLY A 154 8.18 -23.09 -31.98
C GLY A 154 9.12 -24.29 -32.18
N SER A 155 10.22 -24.36 -31.43
CA SER A 155 11.16 -25.50 -31.41
C SER A 155 10.59 -26.75 -30.72
N ARG A 156 9.50 -26.60 -29.95
CA ARG A 156 8.91 -27.61 -29.06
C ARG A 156 9.86 -28.16 -27.99
N LEU A 157 10.99 -27.51 -27.75
CA LEU A 157 11.95 -27.88 -26.70
C LEU A 157 11.58 -27.28 -25.34
N ASP A 158 10.85 -26.17 -25.35
CA ASP A 158 10.53 -25.39 -24.15
C ASP A 158 9.08 -24.87 -24.21
N VAL A 159 8.56 -24.49 -23.04
CA VAL A 159 7.34 -23.69 -22.89
C VAL A 159 7.73 -22.25 -22.59
N ASP A 160 7.32 -21.33 -23.46
CA ASP A 160 7.44 -19.90 -23.24
C ASP A 160 6.29 -19.44 -22.33
N VAL A 161 6.64 -18.86 -21.18
CA VAL A 161 5.69 -18.28 -20.22
C VAL A 161 5.84 -16.77 -20.24
N MET A 162 4.72 -16.07 -20.41
CA MET A 162 4.64 -14.62 -20.35
C MET A 162 3.69 -14.22 -19.22
N CYS A 163 4.18 -13.39 -18.31
CA CYS A 163 3.38 -12.76 -17.29
C CYS A 163 3.49 -11.24 -17.42
N ALA A 164 2.36 -10.54 -17.43
CA ALA A 164 2.35 -9.09 -17.63
C ALA A 164 1.32 -8.41 -16.74
N VAL A 165 1.66 -7.25 -16.19
CA VAL A 165 0.75 -6.35 -15.47
C VAL A 165 0.75 -4.99 -16.15
N GLN A 166 -0.40 -4.33 -16.21
CA GLN A 166 -0.56 -3.06 -16.92
C GLN A 166 -1.10 -1.93 -16.05
N HIS A 167 -0.53 -0.73 -16.26
CA HIS A 167 -0.95 0.55 -15.68
C HIS A 167 -1.05 0.56 -14.15
N VAL A 168 -0.13 -0.07 -13.43
CA VAL A 168 -0.15 -0.16 -11.96
C VAL A 168 0.77 0.87 -11.30
N PHE A 169 0.47 1.30 -10.08
CA PHE A 169 1.36 2.16 -9.29
C PHE A 169 1.33 1.77 -7.80
N PRO A 170 2.48 1.74 -7.08
CA PRO A 170 3.84 2.05 -7.52
C PRO A 170 4.44 0.97 -8.45
N GLN A 171 5.75 1.05 -8.73
CA GLN A 171 6.43 0.07 -9.58
C GLN A 171 6.22 -1.37 -9.06
N PRO A 172 5.76 -2.31 -9.91
CA PRO A 172 5.52 -3.70 -9.52
C PRO A 172 6.80 -4.54 -9.54
N MET A 173 6.75 -5.68 -8.86
CA MET A 173 7.70 -6.78 -9.02
C MET A 173 6.96 -8.06 -9.34
N LEU A 174 7.31 -8.72 -10.44
CA LEU A 174 6.69 -9.96 -10.91
C LEU A 174 7.57 -11.17 -10.58
N SER A 175 6.93 -12.29 -10.27
CA SER A 175 7.56 -13.59 -10.08
C SER A 175 6.72 -14.68 -10.75
N VAL A 176 7.37 -15.57 -11.48
CA VAL A 176 6.73 -16.75 -12.06
C VAL A 176 7.21 -17.96 -11.29
N MET A 177 6.29 -18.84 -10.90
CA MET A 177 6.56 -20.05 -10.14
C MET A 177 6.09 -21.29 -10.89
N PHE A 178 6.93 -22.32 -10.85
CA PHE A 178 6.71 -23.64 -11.42
C PHE A 178 7.18 -24.70 -10.43
N ASP A 179 6.35 -25.69 -10.12
CA ASP A 179 6.64 -26.78 -9.19
C ASP A 179 7.37 -26.33 -7.90
N THR A 180 6.82 -25.29 -7.25
CA THR A 180 7.38 -24.61 -6.05
C THR A 180 8.66 -23.79 -6.23
N HIS A 181 9.26 -23.79 -7.42
CA HIS A 181 10.44 -22.98 -7.75
C HIS A 181 10.06 -21.66 -8.40
N ILE A 182 10.70 -20.57 -7.97
CA ILE A 182 10.66 -19.29 -8.70
C ILE A 182 11.58 -19.42 -9.92
N LEU A 183 11.05 -19.13 -11.09
CA LEU A 183 11.78 -19.20 -12.34
C LEU A 183 12.55 -17.91 -12.60
N ASP A 184 13.77 -18.04 -13.10
CA ASP A 184 14.54 -16.90 -13.58
C ASP A 184 13.88 -16.29 -14.83
N SER A 185 13.83 -14.96 -14.85
CA SER A 185 13.34 -14.23 -16.03
C SER A 185 14.39 -14.25 -17.12
N VAL A 186 14.01 -14.71 -18.32
CA VAL A 186 14.83 -14.57 -19.53
C VAL A 186 14.79 -13.13 -20.04
N LEU A 187 13.64 -12.48 -19.90
CA LEU A 187 13.46 -11.08 -20.27
C LEU A 187 12.52 -10.41 -19.28
N THR A 188 12.91 -9.22 -18.84
CA THR A 188 12.08 -8.32 -18.04
C THR A 188 11.98 -6.99 -18.76
N GLN A 189 10.76 -6.54 -19.02
CA GLN A 189 10.46 -5.25 -19.62
C GLN A 189 9.65 -4.44 -18.62
N LEU A 190 10.11 -3.22 -18.34
CA LEU A 190 9.42 -2.25 -17.51
C LEU A 190 9.23 -0.98 -18.34
N ASP A 191 7.99 -0.55 -18.45
CA ASP A 191 7.60 0.69 -19.10
C ASP A 191 6.85 1.57 -18.10
N GLN A 192 6.96 2.87 -18.26
CA GLN A 192 6.17 3.85 -17.51
C GLN A 192 5.53 4.79 -18.51
N ASP A 193 4.19 4.82 -18.50
CA ASP A 193 3.45 5.68 -19.41
C ASP A 193 3.58 7.17 -19.03
N PRO A 194 3.20 8.11 -19.92
CA PRO A 194 3.23 9.54 -19.61
C PRO A 194 2.33 9.96 -18.45
N SER A 195 1.35 9.13 -18.09
CA SER A 195 0.52 9.35 -16.90
C SER A 195 1.20 8.92 -15.61
N GLY A 196 2.36 8.26 -15.68
CA GLY A 196 3.18 7.85 -14.53
C GLY A 196 2.91 6.43 -14.03
N LEU A 197 2.02 5.67 -14.68
CA LEU A 197 1.69 4.29 -14.29
C LEU A 197 2.65 3.30 -14.97
N TYR A 198 2.94 2.20 -14.27
CA TYR A 198 3.90 1.20 -14.71
C TYR A 198 3.21 0.03 -15.41
N SER A 199 3.85 -0.50 -16.44
CA SER A 199 3.53 -1.78 -17.04
C SER A 199 4.78 -2.66 -17.05
N MET A 200 4.66 -3.88 -16.55
CA MET A 200 5.80 -4.80 -16.42
C MET A 200 5.46 -6.14 -17.04
N THR A 201 6.38 -6.67 -17.86
CA THR A 201 6.27 -7.99 -18.48
C THR A 201 7.51 -8.81 -18.16
N VAL A 202 7.31 -10.01 -17.64
CA VAL A 202 8.34 -11.02 -17.42
C VAL A 202 8.10 -12.18 -18.36
N ARG A 203 9.16 -12.62 -19.05
CA ARG A 203 9.17 -13.84 -19.86
C ARG A 203 10.15 -14.83 -19.29
N THR A 204 9.72 -16.07 -19.14
CA THR A 204 10.56 -17.19 -18.70
C THR A 204 10.33 -18.40 -19.61
N ARG A 205 11.22 -19.39 -19.51
CA ARG A 205 11.17 -20.64 -20.29
C ARG A 205 11.29 -21.82 -19.35
N ILE A 206 10.45 -22.82 -19.59
CA ILE A 206 10.50 -24.09 -18.86
C ILE A 206 10.84 -25.17 -19.89
N PRO A 207 11.98 -25.88 -19.73
CA PRO A 207 12.33 -27.00 -20.59
C PRO A 207 11.23 -28.07 -20.59
N ARG A 208 10.91 -28.64 -21.76
CA ARG A 208 9.83 -29.62 -21.92
C ARG A 208 10.06 -30.89 -21.11
N ASP A 209 11.31 -31.32 -20.96
CA ASP A 209 11.70 -32.51 -20.19
C ASP A 209 11.45 -32.36 -18.68
N GLN A 210 11.30 -31.12 -18.19
CA GLN A 210 10.93 -30.82 -16.80
C GLN A 210 9.42 -30.73 -16.58
N LEU A 211 8.61 -30.83 -17.64
CA LEU A 211 7.16 -30.62 -17.60
C LEU A 211 6.37 -31.93 -17.67
N GLU A 212 5.62 -32.21 -16.61
CA GLU A 212 4.60 -33.27 -16.61
C GLU A 212 3.22 -32.67 -16.91
N SER A 213 2.64 -33.00 -18.06
CA SER A 213 1.32 -32.50 -18.44
C SER A 213 0.19 -33.25 -17.70
N PRO A 214 -0.78 -32.56 -17.07
CA PRO A 214 -0.92 -31.09 -16.98
C PRO A 214 -0.08 -30.48 -15.85
N THR A 215 0.51 -29.30 -16.09
CA THR A 215 1.31 -28.60 -15.06
C THR A 215 0.79 -27.20 -14.73
N PRO A 216 0.57 -26.88 -13.45
CA PRO A 216 0.18 -25.54 -13.04
C PRO A 216 1.37 -24.58 -13.08
N ILE A 217 1.14 -23.38 -13.60
CA ILE A 217 2.11 -22.29 -13.65
C ILE A 217 1.45 -21.09 -12.98
N THR A 218 2.15 -20.51 -12.02
CA THR A 218 1.68 -19.35 -11.26
C THR A 218 2.50 -18.13 -11.61
N CYS A 219 1.85 -16.98 -11.72
CA CYS A 219 2.52 -15.70 -11.62
C CYS A 219 1.93 -14.89 -10.47
N ALA A 220 2.79 -14.20 -9.72
CA ALA A 220 2.38 -13.25 -8.71
C ALA A 220 3.12 -11.93 -8.89
N PHE A 221 2.47 -10.83 -8.52
CA PHE A 221 3.15 -9.55 -8.39
C PHE A 221 2.84 -8.88 -7.07
N ILE A 222 3.80 -8.08 -6.62
CA ILE A 222 3.71 -7.24 -5.44
C ILE A 222 3.99 -5.79 -5.81
N LEU A 223 3.42 -4.84 -5.06
CA LEU A 223 3.78 -3.43 -5.14
C LEU A 223 4.69 -3.07 -3.97
N ILE A 224 5.92 -2.68 -4.28
CA ILE A 224 6.97 -2.45 -3.27
C ILE A 224 6.52 -1.40 -2.27
N GLY A 225 6.72 -1.67 -0.98
CA GLY A 225 6.35 -0.74 0.10
C GLY A 225 4.86 -0.77 0.47
N THR A 226 4.10 -1.74 -0.03
CA THR A 226 2.67 -1.93 0.29
C THR A 226 2.38 -3.39 0.67
N ASN A 227 1.15 -3.64 1.12
CA ASN A 227 0.60 -4.99 1.29
C ASN A 227 -0.21 -5.46 0.07
N TYR A 228 -0.10 -4.76 -1.07
CA TYR A 228 -0.82 -5.12 -2.27
C TYR A 228 -0.11 -6.25 -2.99
N THR A 229 -0.81 -7.36 -3.17
CA THR A 229 -0.31 -8.57 -3.83
C THR A 229 -1.42 -9.20 -4.65
N LYS A 230 -1.08 -9.68 -5.84
CA LYS A 230 -2.00 -10.41 -6.73
C LYS A 230 -1.31 -11.65 -7.27
N ARG A 231 -2.11 -12.68 -7.53
CA ARG A 231 -1.67 -13.96 -8.09
C ARG A 231 -2.64 -14.40 -9.18
N ARG A 232 -2.11 -14.93 -10.28
CA ARG A 232 -2.84 -15.60 -11.35
C ARG A 232 -2.19 -16.96 -11.60
N GLU A 233 -3.01 -17.94 -11.94
CA GLU A 233 -2.56 -19.31 -12.21
C GLU A 233 -3.15 -19.77 -13.54
N THR A 234 -2.39 -20.57 -14.28
CA THR A 234 -2.83 -21.24 -15.50
C THR A 234 -2.35 -22.69 -15.50
N ILE A 235 -3.02 -23.55 -16.26
CA ILE A 235 -2.63 -24.96 -16.41
C ILE A 235 -2.13 -25.16 -17.84
N PHE A 236 -0.89 -25.59 -17.95
CA PHE A 236 -0.29 -25.95 -19.22
C PHE A 236 -0.59 -27.42 -19.57
N TYR A 237 -1.05 -27.67 -20.79
CA TYR A 237 -1.29 -29.00 -21.33
C TYR A 237 -0.36 -29.25 -22.51
N ASP A 238 0.46 -30.30 -22.44
CA ASP A 238 1.13 -30.82 -23.62
C ASP A 238 0.11 -31.57 -24.47
N LYS A 239 -0.20 -31.02 -25.66
CA LYS A 239 -1.11 -31.62 -26.64
C LYS A 239 -0.68 -33.02 -27.09
N ALA A 240 0.52 -33.49 -26.72
CA ALA A 240 0.99 -34.85 -26.92
C ALA A 240 0.38 -35.89 -25.94
N SER A 241 -0.31 -35.46 -24.88
CA SER A 241 -1.05 -36.38 -23.99
C SER A 241 -2.32 -36.89 -24.69
N THR A 242 -2.15 -37.91 -25.53
CA THR A 242 -3.26 -38.67 -26.08
C THR A 242 -4.04 -39.24 -24.90
N ILE A 243 -5.31 -38.86 -24.78
CA ILE A 243 -6.26 -39.49 -23.86
C ILE A 243 -6.31 -40.97 -24.23
N GLN A 244 -5.49 -41.80 -23.59
CA GLN A 244 -5.65 -43.25 -23.58
C GLN A 244 -6.90 -43.53 -22.74
N ARG A 245 -8.07 -43.35 -23.35
CA ARG A 245 -9.32 -43.93 -22.88
C ARG A 245 -9.15 -45.45 -22.95
N LYS A 246 -8.60 -46.05 -21.90
CA LYS A 246 -8.72 -47.50 -21.68
C LYS A 246 -10.19 -47.77 -21.40
N TRP A 247 -10.92 -48.17 -22.43
CA TRP A 247 -12.21 -48.83 -22.26
C TRP A 247 -11.93 -50.22 -21.72
N THR A 248 -12.05 -50.41 -20.41
CA THR A 248 -12.21 -51.75 -19.83
C THR A 248 -13.61 -52.24 -20.18
N THR A 249 -13.74 -52.98 -21.28
CA THR A 249 -14.94 -53.78 -21.55
C THR A 249 -15.03 -54.86 -20.48
N VAL A 250 -15.86 -54.63 -19.46
CA VAL A 250 -16.28 -55.69 -18.55
C VAL A 250 -17.29 -56.54 -19.31
N ALA A 251 -16.86 -57.73 -19.75
CA ALA A 251 -17.77 -58.72 -20.31
C ALA A 251 -18.67 -59.25 -19.18
N VAL A 252 -19.92 -58.79 -19.15
CA VAL A 252 -20.95 -59.36 -18.27
C VAL A 252 -21.48 -60.62 -18.95
N VAL A 253 -21.05 -61.78 -18.47
CA VAL A 253 -21.63 -63.08 -18.87
C VAL A 253 -22.98 -63.22 -18.16
N MET A 254 -24.07 -62.89 -18.85
CA MET A 254 -25.42 -63.18 -18.39
C MET A 254 -25.74 -64.65 -18.69
N SER A 255 -25.70 -65.51 -17.68
CA SER A 255 -26.23 -66.88 -17.76
C SER A 255 -27.75 -66.82 -17.85
N ILE A 256 -28.31 -67.17 -19.01
CA ILE A 256 -29.76 -67.33 -19.19
C ILE A 256 -30.13 -68.72 -18.66
N ALA A 257 -30.72 -68.78 -17.46
CA ALA A 257 -31.45 -69.95 -17.01
C ALA A 257 -32.85 -69.90 -17.63
N SER A 258 -33.08 -70.71 -18.65
CA SER A 258 -34.39 -70.90 -19.27
C SER A 258 -35.31 -71.66 -18.30
N LEU A 259 -36.39 -71.03 -17.86
CA LEU A 259 -37.54 -71.67 -17.24
C LEU A 259 -38.82 -71.26 -17.98
N ALA A 260 -39.71 -72.24 -18.14
CA ALA A 260 -41.01 -72.27 -18.85
C ALA A 260 -40.89 -72.74 -20.32
N LEU A 261 -41.68 -73.72 -20.80
CA LEU A 261 -43.07 -74.03 -20.48
C LEU A 261 -43.40 -75.54 -20.41
N SER A 262 -44.33 -75.83 -19.52
CA SER A 262 -45.41 -76.84 -19.53
C SER A 262 -45.63 -77.72 -20.78
N SER A 263 -45.69 -79.04 -20.55
CA SER A 263 -46.94 -79.82 -20.68
C SER A 263 -47.04 -80.80 -19.54
#